data_AF-A0A0F9FVA9-F1
#
_entry.id   AF-A0A0F9FVA9-F1
#
_cell.length_a   1.000
_cell.length_b   1.000
_cell.length_c   1.000
_cell.angle_alpha   90.00
_cell.angle_beta   90.00
_cell.angle_gamma   90.00
#
_symmetry.space_group_name_H-M   'P 1'
#
loop_
_entity.id
_entity.type
_entity.pdbx_description
1 polymer ?
#
loop_
_entity_poly.entity_id
_entity_poly.type
_entity_poly.pdbx_seq_one_letter_code
_entity_poly.pdbx_strand_id
1 'polypeptide(L)'
;MTKYTDTQRREAVNLYIQHGTAEAARQTGISGRTITRWAKAADVSQDRTKTDAARQELARKNAERRERIKTSLLTKIEDLLGRMDLPHIDFKGKDAQQVTYPVATSGDVKNYAVSVAVLIDKYRLEMGESTSRAEITFEQAETRLDKEFEELVREYEAMEAERVETEGE
;
A
#
# COMPACT_ATOMS: atom_id res chain seq x y z
N MET A 1 -40.00 -34.89 -13.66
CA MET A 1 -38.85 -35.77 -13.33
C MET A 1 -37.73 -34.93 -12.74
N THR A 2 -37.38 -35.13 -11.47
CA THR A 2 -36.23 -34.46 -10.86
C THR A 2 -34.95 -35.05 -11.48
N LYS A 3 -34.17 -34.21 -12.17
CA LYS A 3 -32.94 -34.60 -12.89
C LYS A 3 -31.84 -35.19 -11.98
N TYR A 4 -31.97 -35.04 -10.67
CA TYR A 4 -30.99 -35.46 -9.67
C TYR A 4 -31.69 -36.18 -8.52
N THR A 5 -31.03 -37.22 -8.00
CA THR A 5 -31.50 -37.97 -6.83
C THR A 5 -31.25 -37.20 -5.53
N ASP A 6 -31.96 -37.55 -4.47
CA ASP A 6 -31.73 -36.94 -3.14
C ASP A 6 -30.33 -37.25 -2.59
N THR A 7 -29.77 -38.41 -2.93
CA THR A 7 -28.38 -38.76 -2.58
C THR A 7 -27.39 -37.82 -3.25
N GLN A 8 -27.54 -37.57 -4.56
CA GLN A 8 -26.69 -36.62 -5.30
C GLN A 8 -26.83 -35.19 -4.76
N ARG A 9 -28.05 -34.79 -4.39
CA ARG A 9 -28.29 -33.49 -3.75
C ARG A 9 -27.53 -33.38 -2.43
N ARG A 10 -27.64 -34.40 -1.56
CA ARG A 10 -26.99 -34.41 -0.24
C ARG A 10 -25.48 -34.38 -0.36
N GLU A 11 -24.93 -35.19 -1.26
CA GLU A 11 -23.50 -35.23 -1.56
C GLU A 11 -22.98 -33.88 -2.04
N ALA A 12 -23.67 -33.25 -3.01
CA ALA A 12 -23.28 -31.93 -3.51
C ALA A 12 -23.32 -30.83 -2.44
N VAL A 13 -24.31 -30.88 -1.54
CA VAL A 13 -24.42 -29.93 -0.42
C VAL A 13 -23.32 -30.17 0.62
N ASN A 14 -22.97 -31.42 0.93
CA ASN A 14 -21.85 -31.73 1.82
C ASN A 14 -20.51 -31.23 1.25
N LEU A 15 -20.27 -31.45 -0.04
CA LEU A 15 -19.09 -30.93 -0.73
C LEU A 15 -19.06 -29.40 -0.75
N TYR A 16 -20.23 -28.75 -0.91
CA TYR A 16 -20.34 -27.30 -0.81
C TYR A 16 -19.94 -26.78 0.59
N ILE A 17 -20.40 -27.43 1.66
CA ILE A 17 -20.05 -27.04 3.03
C ILE A 17 -18.53 -27.12 3.22
N GLN A 18 -17.89 -28.19 2.75
CA GLN A 18 -16.46 -28.44 2.99
C GLN A 18 -15.51 -27.64 2.08
N HIS A 19 -15.90 -27.40 0.83
CA HIS A 19 -14.99 -26.91 -0.21
C HIS A 19 -15.52 -25.73 -1.02
N GLY A 20 -16.80 -25.39 -0.87
CA GLY A 20 -17.47 -24.34 -1.62
C GLY A 20 -17.96 -24.77 -3.01
N THR A 21 -18.64 -23.85 -3.69
CA THR A 21 -19.42 -24.13 -4.90
C THR A 21 -18.59 -24.63 -6.08
N ALA A 22 -17.39 -24.07 -6.30
CA ALA A 22 -16.58 -24.39 -7.47
C ALA A 22 -16.07 -25.84 -7.42
N GLU A 23 -15.61 -26.28 -6.25
CA GLU A 23 -15.09 -27.63 -6.05
C GLU A 23 -16.23 -28.66 -6.09
N ALA A 24 -17.34 -28.38 -5.41
CA ALA A 24 -18.53 -29.23 -5.43
C ALA A 24 -19.07 -29.43 -6.86
N ALA A 25 -19.07 -28.37 -7.69
CA ALA A 25 -19.49 -28.45 -9.09
C ALA A 25 -18.53 -29.29 -9.94
N ARG A 26 -17.21 -29.18 -9.70
CA ARG A 26 -16.20 -29.98 -10.40
C ARG A 26 -16.34 -31.47 -10.09
N GLN A 27 -16.55 -31.82 -8.83
CA GLN A 27 -16.62 -33.21 -8.39
C GLN A 27 -17.93 -33.90 -8.76
N THR A 28 -19.06 -33.19 -8.69
CA THR A 28 -20.38 -33.79 -8.94
C THR A 28 -20.84 -33.63 -10.39
N GLY A 29 -20.21 -32.75 -11.17
CA GLY A 29 -20.67 -32.35 -12.50
C GLY A 29 -21.98 -31.55 -12.49
N ILE A 30 -22.49 -31.18 -11.30
CA ILE A 30 -23.70 -30.39 -11.14
C ILE A 30 -23.35 -28.92 -11.23
N SER A 31 -24.18 -28.13 -11.93
CA SER A 31 -23.91 -26.69 -12.06
C SER A 31 -23.84 -26.01 -10.68
N GLY A 32 -22.85 -25.13 -10.51
CA GLY A 32 -22.67 -24.41 -9.24
C GLY A 32 -23.92 -23.61 -8.81
N ARG A 33 -24.71 -23.11 -9.78
CA ARG A 33 -25.97 -22.43 -9.51
C ARG A 33 -27.00 -23.36 -8.85
N THR A 34 -27.08 -24.61 -9.29
CA THR A 34 -27.96 -25.63 -8.70
C THR A 34 -27.53 -25.97 -7.27
N ILE A 35 -26.24 -26.20 -7.06
CA ILE A 35 -25.67 -26.52 -5.74
C ILE A 35 -25.93 -25.37 -4.76
N THR A 36 -25.69 -24.12 -5.18
CA THR A 36 -25.93 -22.92 -4.36
C THR A 36 -27.41 -22.78 -3.99
N ARG A 37 -28.31 -23.07 -4.92
CA ARG A 37 -29.76 -23.07 -4.64
C ARG A 37 -30.14 -24.11 -3.59
N TRP A 38 -29.57 -25.31 -3.65
CA TRP A 38 -29.83 -26.36 -2.66
C TRP A 38 -29.23 -26.03 -1.30
N ALA A 39 -28.02 -25.50 -1.24
CA ALA A 39 -27.41 -25.04 0.00
C ALA A 39 -28.26 -23.96 0.67
N LYS A 40 -28.76 -22.97 -0.11
CA LYS A 40 -29.67 -21.94 0.40
C LYS A 40 -31.00 -22.51 0.89
N ALA A 41 -31.55 -23.51 0.20
CA ALA A 41 -32.79 -24.16 0.61
C ALA A 41 -32.63 -25.03 1.87
N ALA A 42 -31.41 -25.50 2.15
CA ALA A 42 -31.07 -26.26 3.35
C ALA A 42 -30.52 -25.37 4.49
N ASP A 43 -30.48 -24.06 4.30
CA ASP A 43 -29.93 -23.06 5.23
C ASP A 43 -28.51 -23.38 5.72
N VAL A 44 -27.67 -23.90 4.82
CA VAL A 44 -26.26 -24.20 5.11
C VAL A 44 -25.32 -23.24 4.42
N SER A 45 -24.26 -22.87 5.13
CA SER A 45 -23.17 -22.05 4.61
C SER A 45 -21.89 -22.85 4.43
N GLN A 46 -21.03 -22.40 3.52
CA GLN A 46 -19.67 -22.93 3.40
C GLN A 46 -18.87 -22.72 4.69
N ASP A 47 -18.09 -23.72 5.08
CA ASP A 47 -17.01 -23.57 6.07
C ASP A 47 -15.88 -22.72 5.46
N ARG A 48 -15.76 -21.49 5.98
CA ARG A 48 -14.76 -20.51 5.52
C ARG A 48 -13.51 -20.50 6.38
N THR A 49 -13.44 -21.33 7.42
CA THR A 49 -12.34 -21.31 8.40
C THR A 49 -10.99 -21.49 7.73
N LYS A 50 -10.88 -22.45 6.81
CA LYS A 50 -9.64 -22.68 6.03
C LYS A 50 -9.30 -21.51 5.10
N THR A 51 -10.31 -20.91 4.47
CA THR A 51 -10.13 -19.77 3.55
C THR A 51 -9.70 -18.51 4.30
N ASP A 52 -10.30 -18.25 5.47
CA ASP A 52 -10.01 -17.08 6.27
C ASP A 52 -8.63 -17.21 6.96
N ALA A 53 -8.28 -18.41 7.44
CA ALA A 53 -6.92 -18.69 7.93
C ALA A 53 -5.86 -18.49 6.82
N ALA A 54 -6.11 -18.98 5.60
CA ALA A 54 -5.20 -18.77 4.48
C ALA A 54 -5.05 -17.27 4.11
N ARG A 55 -6.14 -16.49 4.19
CA ARG A 55 -6.11 -15.04 3.97
C ARG A 55 -5.30 -14.32 5.06
N GLN A 56 -5.50 -14.68 6.32
CA GLN A 56 -4.75 -14.11 7.44
C GLN A 56 -3.25 -14.41 7.31
N GLU A 57 -2.90 -15.64 6.97
CA GLU A 57 -1.50 -16.02 6.76
C GLU A 57 -0.88 -15.29 5.57
N LEU A 58 -1.62 -15.14 4.47
CA LEU A 58 -1.16 -14.35 3.32
C LEU A 58 -0.96 -12.87 3.70
N ALA A 59 -1.89 -12.29 4.48
CA ALA A 59 -1.76 -10.93 4.98
C ALA A 59 -0.52 -10.77 5.86
N ARG A 60 -0.26 -11.72 6.76
CA ARG A 60 0.94 -11.76 7.62
C ARG A 60 2.22 -11.81 6.77
N LYS A 61 2.31 -12.73 5.81
CA LYS A 61 3.45 -12.84 4.89
C LYS A 61 3.67 -11.57 4.07
N ASN A 62 2.60 -10.92 3.64
CA ASN A 62 2.67 -9.67 2.90
C ASN A 62 3.18 -8.52 3.79
N ALA A 63 2.74 -8.44 5.05
CA ALA A 63 3.26 -7.47 6.00
C ALA A 63 4.76 -7.66 6.23
N GLU A 64 5.22 -8.89 6.49
CA GLU A 64 6.65 -9.22 6.62
C GLU A 64 7.45 -8.87 5.36
N ARG A 65 6.88 -9.10 4.18
CA ARG A 65 7.51 -8.75 2.91
C ARG A 65 7.65 -7.24 2.76
N ARG A 66 6.62 -6.47 3.13
CA ARG A 66 6.66 -5.00 3.07
C ARG A 66 7.73 -4.44 4.00
N GLU A 67 7.86 -4.95 5.22
CA GLU A 67 8.93 -4.52 6.14
C GLU A 67 10.32 -4.78 5.56
N ARG A 68 10.55 -5.97 4.97
CA ARG A 68 11.82 -6.25 4.27
C ARG A 68 12.09 -5.31 3.11
N ILE A 69 11.06 -4.95 2.34
CA ILE A 69 11.19 -4.00 1.24
C ILE A 69 11.57 -2.62 1.77
N LYS A 70 10.92 -2.13 2.83
CA LYS A 70 11.24 -0.83 3.46
C LYS A 70 12.71 -0.76 3.88
N THR A 71 13.20 -1.76 4.59
CA THR A 71 14.63 -1.82 4.99
C THR A 71 15.54 -1.84 3.75
N SER A 72 15.22 -2.66 2.75
CA SER A 72 16.04 -2.74 1.54
C SER A 72 16.07 -1.45 0.74
N LEU A 73 14.96 -0.69 0.71
CA LEU A 73 14.91 0.63 0.06
C LEU A 73 15.83 1.61 0.78
N LEU A 74 15.76 1.71 2.11
CA LEU A 74 16.62 2.60 2.89
C LEU A 74 18.11 2.28 2.70
N THR A 75 18.49 1.00 2.79
CA THR A 75 19.88 0.58 2.57
C THR A 75 20.37 0.97 1.17
N LYS A 76 19.53 0.85 0.14
CA LYS A 76 19.88 1.24 -1.24
C LYS A 76 19.98 2.76 -1.41
N ILE A 77 19.12 3.51 -0.71
CA ILE A 77 19.19 4.98 -0.69
C ILE A 77 20.52 5.42 -0.09
N GLU A 78 20.91 4.86 1.06
CA GLU A 78 22.19 5.15 1.74
C GLU A 78 23.39 4.80 0.85
N ASP A 79 23.40 3.62 0.22
CA ASP A 79 24.45 3.21 -0.72
C ASP A 79 24.60 4.18 -1.89
N LEU A 80 23.49 4.57 -2.53
CA LEU A 80 23.53 5.49 -3.67
C LEU A 80 23.97 6.90 -3.28
N LEU A 81 23.57 7.39 -2.09
CA LEU A 81 24.05 8.66 -1.56
C LEU A 81 25.56 8.60 -1.32
N GLY A 82 26.05 7.53 -0.67
CA GLY A 82 27.49 7.35 -0.45
C GLY A 82 28.30 7.30 -1.74
N ARG A 83 27.79 6.67 -2.80
CA ARG A 83 28.47 6.59 -4.10
C ARG A 83 28.69 7.93 -4.79
N MET A 84 27.98 8.99 -4.40
CA MET A 84 28.22 10.33 -4.96
C MET A 84 29.59 10.87 -4.56
N ASP A 85 30.09 10.49 -3.39
CA ASP A 85 31.34 10.99 -2.81
C ASP A 85 32.51 9.99 -2.93
N LEU A 86 32.26 8.82 -3.51
CA LEU A 86 33.26 7.77 -3.68
C LEU A 86 33.93 7.81 -5.06
N PRO A 87 35.16 7.27 -5.19
CA PRO A 87 35.80 7.07 -6.48
C PRO A 87 34.90 6.32 -7.45
N HIS A 88 34.83 6.80 -8.68
CA HIS A 88 33.90 6.32 -9.69
C HIS A 88 34.63 5.79 -10.91
N ILE A 89 34.19 4.63 -11.39
CA ILE A 89 34.74 3.98 -12.55
C ILE A 89 33.76 4.16 -13.71
N ASP A 90 34.25 4.74 -14.80
CA ASP A 90 33.50 4.91 -16.04
C ASP A 90 34.26 4.25 -17.20
N PHE A 91 33.55 3.98 -18.30
CA PHE A 91 34.12 3.39 -19.51
C PHE A 91 33.89 4.35 -20.68
N LYS A 92 34.98 4.86 -21.25
CA LYS A 92 34.94 5.86 -22.34
C LYS A 92 35.45 5.28 -23.66
N GLY A 93 34.95 5.82 -24.77
CA GLY A 93 35.38 5.48 -26.13
C GLY A 93 34.78 4.19 -26.67
N LYS A 94 35.13 3.85 -27.93
CA LYS A 94 34.62 2.64 -28.61
C LYS A 94 35.15 1.34 -28.02
N ASP A 95 36.34 1.38 -27.42
CA ASP A 95 37.01 0.21 -26.85
C ASP A 95 36.79 0.06 -25.34
N ALA A 96 35.85 0.81 -24.77
CA ALA A 96 35.51 0.81 -23.34
C ALA A 96 36.75 0.94 -22.44
N GLN A 97 37.55 1.98 -22.66
CA GLN A 97 38.69 2.25 -21.79
C GLN A 97 38.18 2.64 -20.40
N GLN A 98 38.63 1.91 -19.39
CA GLN A 98 38.31 2.19 -18.00
C GLN A 98 39.01 3.47 -17.54
N VAL A 99 38.25 4.42 -17.02
CA VAL A 99 38.72 5.66 -16.41
C VAL A 99 38.21 5.70 -14.98
N THR A 100 39.10 6.03 -14.04
CA THR A 100 38.73 6.18 -12.62
C THR A 100 38.80 7.65 -12.26
N TYR A 101 37.70 8.18 -11.74
CA TYR A 101 37.59 9.52 -11.20
C TYR A 101 37.71 9.47 -9.66
N PRO A 102 38.28 10.52 -9.03
CA PRO A 102 38.40 10.58 -7.57
C PRO A 102 37.03 10.63 -6.88
N VAL A 103 36.02 11.15 -7.55
CA VAL A 103 34.61 11.20 -7.13
C VAL A 103 33.70 10.94 -8.33
N ALA A 104 32.42 10.66 -8.11
CA ALA A 104 31.45 10.48 -9.17
C ALA A 104 31.39 11.70 -10.11
N THR A 105 31.27 11.45 -11.42
CA THR A 105 31.13 12.55 -12.39
C THR A 105 29.80 13.26 -12.17
N SER A 106 29.67 14.52 -12.58
CA SER A 106 28.40 15.26 -12.43
C SER A 106 27.21 14.55 -13.10
N GLY A 107 27.46 13.79 -14.17
CA GLY A 107 26.45 12.96 -14.83
C GLY A 107 26.00 11.79 -13.94
N ASP A 108 26.94 11.10 -13.31
CA ASP A 108 26.65 9.96 -12.43
C ASP A 108 26.01 10.39 -11.12
N VAL A 109 26.47 11.51 -10.54
CA VAL A 109 25.81 12.13 -9.38
C VAL A 109 24.35 12.43 -9.67
N LYS A 110 24.04 13.00 -10.85
CA LYS A 110 22.65 13.23 -11.28
C LYS A 110 21.88 11.91 -11.38
N ASN A 111 22.47 10.86 -11.97
CA ASN A 111 21.82 9.56 -12.09
C ASN A 111 21.54 8.90 -10.73
N TYR A 112 22.48 8.99 -9.79
CA TYR A 112 22.29 8.56 -8.41
C TYR A 112 21.20 9.36 -7.71
N ALA A 113 21.19 10.68 -7.86
CA ALA A 113 20.19 11.55 -7.22
C ALA A 113 18.77 11.25 -7.72
N VAL A 114 18.60 11.03 -9.03
CA VAL A 114 17.31 10.62 -9.60
C VAL A 114 16.88 9.26 -9.05
N SER A 115 17.81 8.31 -8.97
CA SER A 115 17.53 6.97 -8.43
C SER A 115 17.13 7.03 -6.95
N VAL A 116 17.83 7.84 -6.15
CA VAL A 116 17.50 8.09 -4.74
C VAL A 116 16.11 8.69 -4.61
N ALA A 117 15.76 9.70 -5.40
CA ALA A 117 14.44 10.31 -5.38
C ALA A 117 13.33 9.29 -5.64
N VAL A 118 13.51 8.43 -6.66
CA VAL A 118 12.55 7.35 -6.97
C VAL A 118 12.41 6.37 -5.80
N LEU A 119 13.52 5.96 -5.17
CA LEU A 119 13.47 5.03 -4.05
C LEU A 119 12.80 5.64 -2.82
N ILE A 120 13.05 6.93 -2.53
CA ILE A 120 12.37 7.67 -1.47
C ILE A 120 10.87 7.70 -1.73
N ASP A 121 10.44 8.02 -2.95
CA ASP A 121 9.01 8.00 -3.30
C ASP A 121 8.38 6.63 -3.08
N LYS A 122 9.07 5.54 -3.43
CA LYS A 122 8.57 4.18 -3.17
C LYS A 122 8.55 3.84 -1.69
N TYR A 123 9.54 4.29 -0.93
CA TYR A 123 9.56 4.12 0.52
C TYR A 123 8.37 4.84 1.17
N ARG A 124 8.09 6.08 0.78
CA ARG A 124 6.94 6.88 1.25
C ARG A 124 5.61 6.17 0.96
N LEU A 125 5.45 5.60 -0.23
CA LEU A 125 4.27 4.77 -0.56
C LEU A 125 4.13 3.54 0.34
N GLU A 126 5.24 2.86 0.66
CA GLU A 126 5.20 1.71 1.58
C GLU A 126 4.90 2.11 3.02
N MET A 127 5.17 3.36 3.40
CA MET A 127 4.76 3.96 4.67
C MET A 127 3.30 4.44 4.70
N GLY A 128 2.61 4.39 3.56
CA GLY A 128 1.22 4.86 3.42
C GLY A 128 1.09 6.35 3.19
N GLU A 129 2.20 7.06 2.89
CA GLU A 129 2.15 8.46 2.52
C GLU A 129 1.62 8.62 1.09
N SER A 130 0.85 9.68 0.85
CA SER A 130 0.44 10.07 -0.49
C SER A 130 1.63 10.67 -1.24
N THR A 131 1.95 10.15 -2.43
CA THR A 131 2.91 10.78 -3.35
C THR A 131 2.29 11.92 -4.17
N SER A 132 1.10 12.40 -3.79
CA SER A 132 0.55 13.60 -4.41
C SER A 132 1.52 14.75 -4.17
N ARG A 133 2.13 15.25 -5.24
CA ARG A 133 2.84 16.52 -5.23
C ARG A 133 1.78 17.59 -4.99
N ALA A 134 1.67 18.09 -3.77
CA ALA A 134 0.91 19.30 -3.50
C ALA A 134 1.70 20.45 -4.12
N GLU A 135 1.45 20.73 -5.39
CA GLU A 135 1.82 22.01 -5.98
C GLU A 135 0.89 23.05 -5.35
N ILE A 136 1.27 23.52 -4.16
CA ILE A 136 0.62 24.67 -3.55
C ILE A 136 0.99 25.84 -4.44
N THR A 137 0.02 26.29 -5.23
CA THR A 137 0.18 27.55 -5.95
C THR A 137 0.29 28.68 -4.93
N PHE A 138 1.00 29.75 -5.27
CA PHE A 138 1.19 30.89 -4.37
C PHE A 138 -0.14 31.39 -3.78
N GLU A 139 -1.18 31.43 -4.60
CA GLU A 139 -2.56 31.79 -4.24
C GLU A 139 -3.19 30.85 -3.20
N GLN A 140 -2.90 29.55 -3.26
CA GLN A 140 -3.36 28.58 -2.25
C GLN A 140 -2.59 28.68 -0.94
N ALA A 141 -1.31 29.06 -0.98
CA ALA A 141 -0.52 29.32 0.22
C ALA A 141 -1.01 30.60 0.93
N GLU A 142 -1.28 31.66 0.17
CA GLU A 142 -1.81 32.94 0.67
C GLU A 142 -3.18 32.74 1.32
N THR A 143 -4.11 32.07 0.63
CA THR A 143 -5.45 31.77 1.18
C THR A 143 -5.38 30.92 2.45
N ARG A 144 -4.40 30.02 2.56
CA ARG A 144 -4.21 29.19 3.75
C ARG A 144 -3.66 30.03 4.92
N LEU A 145 -2.67 30.88 4.65
CA LEU A 145 -2.10 31.78 5.64
C LEU A 145 -3.14 32.78 6.16
N ASP A 146 -4.00 33.31 5.28
CA ASP A 146 -5.09 34.21 5.68
C ASP A 146 -6.06 33.53 6.63
N LYS A 147 -6.43 32.27 6.37
CA LYS A 147 -7.29 31.48 7.28
C LYS A 147 -6.62 31.19 8.61
N GLU A 148 -5.36 30.78 8.60
CA GLU A 148 -4.60 30.53 9.84
C GLU A 148 -4.46 31.83 10.65
N PHE A 149 -4.27 32.97 9.99
CA PHE A 149 -4.22 34.28 10.63
C PHE A 149 -5.57 34.71 11.21
N GLU A 150 -6.67 34.55 10.48
CA GLU A 150 -8.03 34.83 10.98
C GLU A 150 -8.39 33.97 12.20
N GLU A 151 -8.01 32.70 12.21
CA GLU A 151 -8.23 31.81 13.35
C GLU A 151 -7.44 32.28 14.58
N LEU A 152 -6.18 32.68 14.40
CA LEU A 152 -5.33 33.19 15.48
C LEU A 152 -5.88 34.50 16.07
N VAL A 153 -6.40 35.39 15.22
CA VAL A 153 -7.04 36.63 15.65
C VAL A 153 -8.28 36.34 16.49
N ARG A 154 -9.14 35.40 16.07
CA ARG A 154 -10.33 35.02 16.85
C ARG A 154 -9.95 34.41 18.20
N GLU A 155 -8.91 33.57 18.22
CA GLU A 155 -8.42 32.98 19.47
C GLU A 155 -7.90 34.06 20.43
N TYR A 156 -7.16 35.05 19.92
CA TYR A 156 -6.70 36.18 20.71
C TYR A 156 -7.85 37.05 21.23
N GLU A 157 -8.83 37.37 20.40
CA GLU A 157 -10.02 38.13 20.80
C GLU A 157 -10.83 37.40 21.89
N ALA A 158 -10.95 36.08 21.79
CA ALA A 158 -11.61 35.26 22.81
C ALA A 158 -10.85 35.27 24.14
N MET A 159 -9.50 35.16 24.10
CA MET A 159 -8.67 35.25 25.30
C MET A 159 -8.72 36.63 25.96
N GLU A 160 -8.71 37.71 25.18
CA GLU A 160 -8.86 39.08 25.69
C GLU A 160 -10.24 39.29 26.33
N ALA A 161 -11.31 38.77 25.72
CA ALA A 161 -12.65 38.85 26.29
C ALA A 161 -12.74 38.13 27.65
N GLU A 162 -12.17 36.93 27.75
CA GLU A 162 -12.12 36.16 29.01
C GLU A 162 -11.25 36.85 30.08
N ARG A 163 -10.18 37.54 29.66
CA ARG A 163 -9.32 38.33 30.54
C ARG A 163 -10.01 39.58 31.09
N VAL A 164 -10.79 40.27 30.27
CA VAL A 164 -11.57 41.46 30.68
C VAL A 164 -12.70 41.07 31.64
N GLU A 165 -13.31 39.90 31.46
CA GLU A 165 -14.33 39.37 32.39
C GLU A 165 -13.73 38.98 33.75
N THR A 166 -12.49 38.51 33.80
CA THR A 166 -11.82 38.06 35.04
C THR A 166 -11.09 39.16 35.81
N GLU A 167 -10.67 40.24 35.16
CA GLU A 167 -10.04 41.43 35.80
C GLU A 167 -11.08 42.51 36.20
N GLY A 168 -12.37 42.32 35.88
CA GLY A 168 -13.47 43.27 36.13
C GLY A 168 -14.37 42.99 37.35
N GLU A 169 -14.13 41.91 38.10
CA GLU A 169 -14.77 41.58 39.39
C GLU A 169 -13.91 41.99 40.59
#